data_AF-A0A9Q3UPI2-F1
#
_entry.id   AF-A0A9Q3UPI2-F1
#
_cell.length_a   1.000
_cell.length_b   1.000
_cell.length_c   1.000
_cell.angle_alpha   90.00
_cell.angle_beta   90.00
_cell.angle_gamma   90.00
#
_symmetry.space_group_name_H-M   'P 1'
#
loop_
_entity.id
_entity.type
_entity.pdbx_description
1 polymer ?
#
loop_
_entity_poly.entity_id
_entity_poly.type
_entity_poly.pdbx_seq_one_letter_code
_entity_poly.pdbx_strand_id
1 'polypeptide(L)'
;MSDEQSPWRCARGRPYDPFPVLDALAAGDAGALERLRDHLVHDGAVGTASYAAVPRLVDAGQLALVAAIELGREEEGAPSLPTALRTPYLRAVEHALERVPGDSEGLQAWYSLHAARRGHRELARALQFMDRREILARHG
;
A
#
# COMPACT_ATOMS: atom_id res chain seq x y z
N MET A 1 7.23 -5.96 21.05
CA MET A 1 8.48 -5.24 20.72
C MET A 1 8.14 -3.77 20.59
N SER A 2 8.94 -2.86 21.14
CA SER A 2 8.71 -1.41 20.99
C SER A 2 9.22 -0.94 19.63
N ASP A 3 8.51 -0.01 18.98
CA ASP A 3 8.82 0.50 17.63
C ASP A 3 10.24 1.03 17.47
N GLU A 4 10.85 1.54 18.54
CA GLU A 4 12.20 2.11 18.57
C GLU A 4 13.31 1.12 18.16
N GLN A 5 13.06 -0.18 18.28
CA GLN A 5 14.02 -1.23 17.93
C GLN A 5 13.75 -1.86 16.55
N SER A 6 12.73 -1.37 15.84
CA SER A 6 12.36 -1.94 14.55
C SER A 6 13.49 -1.74 13.51
N PRO A 7 13.87 -2.80 12.77
CA PRO A 7 14.79 -2.67 11.65
C PRO A 7 14.13 -1.94 10.46
N TRP A 8 12.81 -1.72 10.51
CA TRP A 8 12.05 -1.07 9.46
C TRP A 8 11.85 0.41 9.73
N ARG A 9 11.55 1.15 8.66
CA ARG A 9 11.29 2.58 8.68
C ARG A 9 9.93 2.86 8.07
N CYS A 10 9.12 3.70 8.73
CA CYS A 10 7.87 4.21 8.19
C CYS A 10 8.10 5.19 7.05
N ALA A 11 7.04 5.67 6.40
CA ALA A 11 7.11 6.64 5.30
C ALA A 11 7.83 7.95 5.65
N ARG A 12 7.84 8.34 6.94
CA ARG A 12 8.56 9.53 7.44
C ARG A 12 10.00 9.23 7.90
N GLY A 13 10.51 8.03 7.63
CA GLY A 13 11.88 7.63 8.00
C GLY A 13 12.10 7.32 9.49
N ARG A 14 11.05 7.14 10.29
CA ARG A 14 11.15 6.77 11.71
C ARG A 14 11.08 5.25 11.91
N PRO A 15 11.75 4.66 12.94
CA PRO A 15 11.55 3.27 13.30
C PRO A 15 10.06 2.94 13.49
N TYR A 16 9.60 1.83 12.90
CA TYR A 16 8.20 1.40 13.00
C TYR A 16 8.08 -0.10 12.70
N ASP A 17 7.39 -0.85 13.54
CA ASP A 17 7.05 -2.25 13.29
C ASP A 17 5.59 -2.37 12.82
N PRO A 18 5.31 -2.75 11.57
CA PRO A 18 3.94 -2.85 11.09
C PRO A 18 3.19 -4.09 11.63
N PHE A 19 3.89 -5.12 12.12
CA PHE A 19 3.29 -6.42 12.41
C PHE A 19 2.23 -6.39 13.53
N PRO A 20 2.41 -5.68 14.65
CA PRO A 20 1.37 -5.58 15.68
C PRO A 20 0.07 -4.97 15.14
N VAL A 21 0.17 -3.97 14.26
CA VAL A 21 -1.02 -3.34 13.67
C VAL A 21 -1.64 -4.22 12.58
N LEU A 22 -0.83 -4.99 11.84
CA LEU A 22 -1.32 -6.01 10.90
C LEU A 22 -2.03 -7.17 11.61
N ASP A 23 -1.57 -7.55 12.81
CA ASP A 23 -2.24 -8.55 13.64
C ASP A 23 -3.57 -8.02 14.17
N ALA A 24 -3.62 -6.75 14.59
CA ALA A 24 -4.87 -6.09 14.97
C ALA A 24 -5.86 -6.00 13.79
N LEU A 25 -5.37 -5.69 12.58
CA LEU A 25 -6.17 -5.69 11.36
C LEU A 25 -6.78 -7.07 11.10
N ALA A 26 -5.98 -8.13 11.21
CA ALA A 26 -6.44 -9.51 11.05
C ALA A 26 -7.47 -9.92 12.12
N ALA A 27 -7.38 -9.34 13.32
CA ALA A 27 -8.35 -9.51 14.40
C ALA A 27 -9.63 -8.67 14.23
N GLY A 28 -9.74 -7.87 13.17
CA GLY A 28 -10.93 -7.05 12.87
C GLY A 28 -10.97 -5.69 13.59
N ASP A 29 -9.83 -5.17 14.06
CA ASP A 29 -9.77 -3.81 14.62
C ASP A 29 -10.06 -2.78 13.52
N ALA A 30 -11.20 -2.09 13.66
CA ALA A 30 -11.69 -1.08 12.71
C ALA A 30 -10.72 0.10 12.51
N GLY A 31 -9.85 0.39 13.48
CA GLY A 31 -8.88 1.48 13.38
C GLY A 31 -7.52 1.04 12.82
N ALA A 32 -7.25 -0.26 12.68
CA ALA A 32 -5.92 -0.75 12.31
C ALA A 32 -5.53 -0.34 10.89
N LEU A 33 -6.47 -0.32 9.94
CA LEU A 33 -6.20 0.08 8.56
C LEU A 33 -5.75 1.53 8.46
N GLU A 34 -6.42 2.44 9.19
CA GLU A 34 -6.06 3.86 9.18
C GLU A 34 -4.70 4.11 9.83
N ARG A 35 -4.42 3.43 10.95
CA ARG A 35 -3.10 3.49 11.59
C ARG A 35 -1.98 2.97 10.68
N LEU A 36 -2.25 1.91 9.91
CA LEU A 36 -1.30 1.41 8.89
C LEU A 36 -1.11 2.45 7.80
N ARG A 37 -2.19 3.03 7.26
CA ARG A 37 -2.10 4.07 6.24
C ARG A 37 -1.21 5.23 6.69
N ASP A 38 -1.44 5.79 7.87
CA ASP A 38 -0.69 6.92 8.44
C ASP A 38 0.83 6.71 8.55
N HIS A 39 1.26 5.46 8.70
CA HIS A 39 2.66 5.10 8.88
C HIS A 39 3.30 4.55 7.61
N LEU A 40 2.56 3.79 6.81
CA LEU A 40 3.11 3.10 5.64
C LEU A 40 3.14 3.99 4.40
N VAL A 41 2.27 5.00 4.31
CA VAL A 41 2.25 5.94 3.19
C VAL A 41 2.02 7.35 3.73
N HIS A 42 2.86 8.31 3.33
CA HIS A 42 2.68 9.70 3.74
C HIS A 42 3.06 10.63 2.58
N ASP A 43 2.09 11.38 2.06
CA ASP A 43 2.27 12.28 0.90
C ASP A 43 2.95 11.59 -0.30
N GLY A 44 2.57 10.34 -0.56
CA GLY A 44 3.15 9.50 -1.62
C GLY A 44 4.50 8.86 -1.26
N ALA A 45 5.13 9.24 -0.15
CA ALA A 45 6.36 8.62 0.33
C ALA A 45 6.09 7.27 1.01
N VAL A 46 7.06 6.36 0.92
CA VAL A 46 7.04 5.03 1.55
C VAL A 46 8.35 4.72 2.25
N GLY A 47 8.31 3.78 3.19
CA GLY A 47 9.47 3.30 3.91
C GLY A 47 9.66 1.78 3.77
N THR A 48 10.72 1.23 4.37
CA THR A 48 10.95 -0.22 4.34
C THR A 48 9.87 -1.01 5.10
N ALA A 49 9.20 -0.38 6.08
CA ALA A 49 8.04 -0.96 6.76
C ALA A 49 6.85 -1.15 5.80
N SER A 50 6.68 -0.25 4.83
CA SER A 50 5.67 -0.36 3.77
C SER A 50 5.87 -1.63 2.98
N TYR A 51 7.11 -1.94 2.61
CA TYR A 51 7.44 -3.16 1.89
C TYR A 51 7.24 -4.42 2.74
N ALA A 52 7.61 -4.37 4.02
CA ALA A 52 7.42 -5.50 4.94
C ALA A 52 5.94 -5.83 5.13
N ALA A 53 5.06 -4.84 5.05
CA ALA A 53 3.62 -5.01 5.25
C ALA A 53 2.88 -5.61 4.04
N VAL A 54 3.38 -5.43 2.82
CA VAL A 54 2.64 -5.79 1.58
C VAL A 54 2.12 -7.24 1.56
N PRO A 55 2.88 -8.28 1.90
CA PRO A 55 2.36 -9.65 1.90
C PRO A 55 1.10 -9.82 2.74
N ARG A 56 1.11 -9.28 3.96
CA ARG A 56 -0.03 -9.37 4.90
C ARG A 56 -1.19 -8.49 4.47
N LEU A 57 -0.93 -7.34 3.85
CA LEU A 57 -1.97 -6.48 3.30
C LEU A 57 -2.69 -7.13 2.10
N VAL A 58 -1.95 -7.83 1.24
CA VAL A 58 -2.52 -8.60 0.13
C VAL A 58 -3.40 -9.72 0.66
N ASP A 59 -2.91 -10.50 1.64
CA ASP A 59 -3.70 -11.56 2.27
C ASP A 59 -5.00 -11.04 2.91
N ALA A 60 -4.95 -9.83 3.49
CA ALA A 60 -6.09 -9.14 4.08
C ALA A 60 -6.99 -8.42 3.04
N GLY A 61 -6.69 -8.53 1.74
CA GLY A 61 -7.46 -7.88 0.67
C GLY A 61 -7.37 -6.35 0.63
N GLN A 62 -6.40 -5.75 1.33
CA GLN A 62 -6.25 -4.29 1.45
C GLN A 62 -5.54 -3.68 0.23
N LEU A 63 -6.08 -3.92 -0.96
CA LEU A 63 -5.44 -3.59 -2.23
C LEU A 63 -5.25 -2.09 -2.44
N ALA A 64 -6.11 -1.24 -1.88
CA ALA A 64 -5.97 0.21 -1.97
C ALA A 64 -4.64 0.68 -1.34
N LEU A 65 -4.30 0.14 -0.16
CA LEU A 65 -3.04 0.48 0.50
C LEU A 65 -1.84 -0.15 -0.23
N VAL A 66 -1.98 -1.37 -0.76
CA VAL A 66 -0.93 -2.01 -1.58
C VAL A 66 -0.63 -1.20 -2.84
N ALA A 67 -1.65 -0.70 -3.54
CA ALA A 67 -1.49 0.15 -4.71
C ALA A 67 -0.77 1.47 -4.37
N ALA A 68 -1.12 2.10 -3.23
CA ALA A 68 -0.45 3.30 -2.75
C ALA A 68 1.02 3.05 -2.43
N ILE A 69 1.34 1.90 -1.82
CA ILE A 69 2.74 1.52 -1.53
C ILE A 69 3.53 1.27 -2.82
N GLU A 70 2.97 0.55 -3.78
CA GLU A 70 3.66 0.27 -5.05
C GLU A 70 3.89 1.54 -5.87
N LEU A 71 2.95 2.49 -5.81
CA LEU A 71 3.12 3.80 -6.42
C LEU A 71 4.26 4.57 -5.74
N GLY A 72 4.24 4.66 -4.41
CA GLY A 72 5.29 5.35 -3.64
C GLY A 72 6.68 4.71 -3.80
N ARG A 73 6.76 3.40 -4.03
CA ARG A 73 8.02 2.68 -4.29
C ARG A 73 8.73 3.17 -5.56
N GLU A 74 7.98 3.67 -6.52
CA GLU A 74 8.48 4.15 -7.80
C GLU A 74 8.87 5.63 -7.79
N GLU A 75 8.61 6.33 -6.68
CA GLU A 75 8.96 7.74 -6.50
C GLU A 75 10.46 7.95 -6.32
N GLU A 76 10.91 9.13 -6.74
CA GLU A 76 12.29 9.55 -6.49
C GLU A 76 12.53 9.67 -4.98
N GLY A 77 13.62 9.07 -4.51
CA GLY A 77 13.97 9.05 -3.08
C GLY A 77 13.32 7.91 -2.28
N ALA A 78 12.45 7.10 -2.89
CA ALA A 78 11.95 5.89 -2.23
C ALA A 78 13.11 4.94 -1.90
N PRO A 79 13.14 4.34 -0.69
CA PRO A 79 14.19 3.40 -0.34
C PRO A 79 14.14 2.19 -1.28
N SER A 80 15.31 1.68 -1.67
CA SER A 80 15.35 0.44 -2.45
C SER A 80 14.75 -0.72 -1.67
N LEU A 81 14.09 -1.64 -2.37
CA LEU A 81 13.49 -2.82 -1.76
C LEU A 81 14.59 -3.70 -1.14
N PRO A 82 14.62 -3.90 0.20
CA PRO A 82 15.65 -4.69 0.86
C PRO A 82 15.68 -6.12 0.34
N THR A 83 16.88 -6.70 0.19
CA THR A 83 17.06 -8.06 -0.38
C THR A 83 16.24 -9.11 0.36
N ALA A 84 16.17 -9.03 1.70
CA ALA A 84 15.38 -9.94 2.52
C ALA A 84 13.86 -9.86 2.25
N LEU A 85 13.36 -8.69 1.81
CA LEU A 85 11.93 -8.46 1.54
C LEU A 85 11.58 -8.67 0.06
N ARG A 86 12.57 -8.70 -0.84
CA ARG A 86 12.35 -8.68 -2.29
C ARG A 86 11.44 -9.79 -2.78
N THR A 87 11.79 -11.04 -2.50
CA THR A 87 11.00 -12.20 -2.95
C THR A 87 9.58 -12.22 -2.37
N PRO A 88 9.37 -12.11 -1.03
CA PRO A 88 8.00 -12.13 -0.49
C PRO A 88 7.17 -10.94 -0.98
N TYR A 89 7.75 -9.75 -1.12
CA TYR A 89 7.07 -8.58 -1.67
C TYR A 89 6.59 -8.82 -3.10
N LEU A 90 7.49 -9.22 -4.01
CA LEU A 90 7.16 -9.39 -5.42
C LEU A 90 6.11 -10.49 -5.62
N ARG A 91 6.23 -11.62 -4.91
CA ARG A 91 5.23 -12.69 -4.96
C ARG A 91 3.86 -12.23 -4.49
N ALA A 92 3.80 -11.44 -3.42
CA ALA A 92 2.52 -10.91 -2.93
C ALA A 92 1.87 -9.98 -3.94
N VAL A 93 2.66 -9.10 -4.56
CA VAL A 93 2.17 -8.19 -5.61
C VAL A 93 1.67 -8.98 -6.83
N GLU A 94 2.41 -9.99 -7.28
CA GLU A 94 1.98 -10.87 -8.38
C GLU A 94 0.65 -11.57 -8.04
N HIS A 95 0.55 -12.16 -6.85
CA HIS A 95 -0.68 -12.79 -6.36
C HIS A 95 -1.87 -11.81 -6.30
N ALA A 96 -1.64 -10.56 -5.91
CA ALA A 96 -2.67 -9.52 -5.91
C ALA A 96 -3.18 -9.20 -7.33
N LEU A 97 -2.30 -9.18 -8.33
CA LEU A 97 -2.65 -8.89 -9.72
C LEU A 97 -3.47 -10.02 -10.37
N GLU A 98 -3.31 -11.26 -9.91
CA GLU A 98 -4.03 -12.43 -10.42
C GLU A 98 -5.47 -12.53 -9.93
N ARG A 99 -5.82 -11.79 -8.87
CA ARG A 99 -7.13 -11.86 -8.22
C ARG A 99 -7.94 -10.59 -8.45
N VAL A 100 -8.88 -10.65 -9.39
CA VAL A 100 -9.80 -9.55 -9.66
C VAL A 100 -10.77 -9.40 -8.48
N PRO A 101 -10.83 -8.23 -7.82
CA PRO A 101 -11.76 -7.99 -6.70
C PRO A 101 -13.21 -7.91 -7.17
N GLY A 102 -14.14 -8.29 -6.29
CA GLY A 102 -15.57 -8.30 -6.59
C GLY A 102 -16.27 -6.96 -6.35
N ASP A 103 -15.67 -6.07 -5.55
CA ASP A 103 -16.21 -4.77 -5.21
C ASP A 103 -15.51 -3.63 -5.99
N SER A 104 -16.18 -2.49 -6.11
CA SER A 104 -15.69 -1.36 -6.92
C SER A 104 -14.42 -0.73 -6.37
N GLU A 105 -14.24 -0.70 -5.04
CA GLU A 105 -13.08 -0.10 -4.40
C GLU A 105 -11.84 -0.97 -4.65
N GLY A 106 -11.96 -2.27 -4.42
CA GLY A 106 -10.95 -3.25 -4.75
C GLY A 106 -10.59 -3.22 -6.24
N LEU A 107 -11.58 -3.14 -7.14
CA LEU A 107 -11.33 -3.10 -8.59
C LEU A 107 -10.54 -1.85 -9.00
N GLN A 108 -10.87 -0.68 -8.44
CA GLN A 108 -10.13 0.55 -8.68
C GLN A 108 -8.68 0.44 -8.19
N ALA A 109 -8.48 -0.09 -6.98
CA ALA A 109 -7.15 -0.35 -6.43
C ALA A 109 -6.36 -1.34 -7.29
N TRP A 110 -7.01 -2.39 -7.78
CA TRP A 110 -6.41 -3.38 -8.66
C TRP A 110 -5.93 -2.76 -9.98
N TYR A 111 -6.72 -1.89 -10.62
CA TYR A 111 -6.27 -1.16 -11.81
C TYR A 111 -5.11 -0.20 -11.52
N SER A 112 -5.14 0.50 -10.38
CA SER A 112 -4.04 1.36 -9.96
C SER A 112 -2.74 0.56 -9.79
N LEU A 113 -2.81 -0.61 -9.14
CA LEU A 113 -1.68 -1.51 -8.98
C LEU A 113 -1.14 -2.01 -10.34
N HIS A 114 -2.01 -2.40 -11.27
CA HIS A 114 -1.62 -2.79 -12.64
C HIS A 114 -0.92 -1.65 -13.40
N ALA A 115 -1.41 -0.42 -13.26
CA ALA A 115 -0.82 0.75 -13.89
C ALA A 115 0.56 1.06 -13.30
N ALA A 116 0.70 1.03 -11.97
CA ALA A 116 1.98 1.26 -11.28
C ALA A 116 3.04 0.24 -11.72
N ARG A 117 2.67 -1.05 -11.78
CA ARG A 117 3.58 -2.15 -12.20
C ARG A 117 4.07 -2.07 -13.63
N ARG A 118 3.32 -1.40 -14.51
CA ARG A 118 3.71 -1.17 -15.90
C ARG A 118 4.43 0.17 -16.10
N GLY A 119 4.71 0.90 -15.04
CA GLY A 119 5.35 2.22 -15.11
C GLY A 119 4.42 3.35 -15.54
N HIS A 120 3.10 3.12 -15.61
CA HIS A 120 2.11 4.16 -15.91
C HIS A 120 1.75 4.96 -14.66
N ARG A 121 2.72 5.71 -14.13
CA ARG A 121 2.63 6.40 -12.82
C ARG A 121 1.50 7.42 -12.77
N GLU A 122 1.35 8.24 -13.81
CA GLU A 122 0.27 9.23 -13.90
C GLU A 122 -1.12 8.57 -13.89
N LEU A 123 -1.28 7.45 -14.60
CA LEU A 123 -2.51 6.69 -14.60
C LEU A 123 -2.78 6.07 -13.22
N ALA A 124 -1.77 5.50 -12.58
CA ALA A 124 -1.88 4.93 -11.25
C ALA A 124 -2.30 5.97 -10.20
N ARG A 125 -1.72 7.17 -10.25
CA ARG A 125 -2.09 8.34 -9.44
C ARG A 125 -3.52 8.76 -9.71
N ALA A 126 -3.87 8.99 -10.98
CA ALA A 126 -5.22 9.39 -11.36
C ALA A 126 -6.27 8.40 -10.83
N LEU A 127 -6.00 7.09 -10.91
CA LEU A 127 -6.87 6.05 -10.37
C LEU A 127 -6.95 6.04 -8.83
N GLN A 128 -5.96 6.54 -8.10
CA GLN A 128 -6.04 6.70 -6.63
C GLN A 128 -6.78 7.97 -6.21
N PHE A 129 -6.66 9.05 -6.99
CA PHE A 129 -7.33 10.32 -6.74
C PHE A 129 -8.74 10.41 -7.33
N MET A 130 -9.16 9.44 -8.16
CA MET A 130 -10.55 9.29 -8.58
C MET A 130 -11.43 8.92 -7.38
N ASP A 131 -11.83 9.92 -6.62
CA ASP A 131 -12.94 9.80 -5.68
C ASP A 131 -14.25 10.16 -6.42
N ARG A 132 -15.27 9.33 -6.24
CA ARG A 132 -16.58 9.31 -6.93
C ARG A 132 -17.31 10.65 -7.00
N ARG A 133 -16.99 11.60 -6.12
CA ARG A 133 -17.65 12.91 -5.99
C ARG A 133 -17.21 13.93 -7.05
N GLU A 134 -15.99 13.85 -7.57
CA GLU A 134 -15.49 14.83 -8.54
C GLU A 134 -16.12 14.66 -9.94
N ILE A 135 -16.55 13.45 -10.27
CA ILE A 135 -17.28 13.13 -11.51
C ILE A 135 -18.73 13.63 -11.43
N LEU A 136 -19.38 13.53 -10.26
CA LEU A 136 -20.75 14.02 -10.06
C LEU A 136 -20.83 15.55 -9.93
N ALA A 137 -19.79 16.20 -9.41
CA ALA A 137 -19.74 17.67 -9.30
C ALA A 137 -19.44 18.38 -10.63
N ARG A 138 -18.94 17.67 -11.65
CA ARG A 138 -18.69 18.21 -13.00
C ARG A 138 -19.89 18.10 -13.96
N HIS A 139 -20.95 17.41 -13.55
CA HIS A 139 -22.17 17.18 -14.35
C HIS A 139 -23.47 17.36 -13.55
N GLY A 140 -23.42 18.04 -12.41
CA GLY A 140 -24.59 18.48 -11.63
C GLY A 140 -24.86 19.96 -11.82
#